data_AF-A0A3B8TQX8-F1
#
_entry.id   AF-A0A3B8TQX8-F1
#
_cell.length_a   1.000
_cell.length_b   1.000
_cell.length_c   1.000
_cell.angle_alpha   90.00
_cell.angle_beta   90.00
_cell.angle_gamma   90.00
#
_symmetry.space_group_name_H-M   'P 1'
#
loop_
_entity.id
_entity.type
_entity.pdbx_description
1 polymer ?
#
loop_
_entity_poly.entity_id
_entity_poly.type
_entity_poly.pdbx_seq_one_letter_code
_entity_poly.pdbx_strand_id
1 'polypeptide(L)'
;FNDKYRYDREALLDQTITFRDQSDGKVKSIPIRSVVKELTFSSTYGSVRRKDQKRQITLYSNVLDGYNANNIMQEIEATLDQEIEAPNGYLIDFTGEQQEQEESMEFLSTALLIAVVSIFLIIVAQFNSIAAPIIIILSVLFSLIGVFLGLAITGEDFSVMMTMIGIISLAGIVVN
;
A
#
# COMPACT_ATOMS: atom_id res chain seq x y z
N PHE A 1 -29.96 2.98 -35.25
CA PHE A 1 -28.87 1.98 -35.22
C PHE A 1 -29.46 0.69 -34.68
N ASN A 2 -29.36 -0.41 -35.42
CA ASN A 2 -29.94 -1.70 -35.05
C ASN A 2 -28.85 -2.52 -34.32
N ASP A 3 -29.11 -2.95 -33.10
CA ASP A 3 -28.11 -3.59 -32.21
C ASP A 3 -27.48 -4.85 -32.83
N LYS A 4 -28.19 -5.48 -33.77
CA LYS A 4 -27.74 -6.66 -34.53
C LYS A 4 -26.44 -6.45 -35.31
N TYR A 5 -26.09 -5.23 -35.71
CA TYR A 5 -24.92 -4.94 -36.55
C TYR A 5 -23.72 -4.37 -35.77
N ARG A 6 -23.84 -4.21 -34.45
CA ARG A 6 -22.80 -3.56 -33.62
C ARG A 6 -21.60 -4.48 -33.35
N TYR A 7 -21.83 -5.79 -33.34
CA TYR A 7 -20.85 -6.80 -32.98
C TYR A 7 -20.32 -7.59 -34.19
N ASP A 8 -20.90 -7.38 -35.37
CA ASP A 8 -20.50 -8.03 -36.60
C ASP A 8 -19.60 -7.10 -37.43
N ARG A 9 -18.33 -7.47 -37.52
CA ARG A 9 -17.27 -6.67 -38.14
C ARG A 9 -17.49 -6.49 -39.64
N GLU A 10 -17.98 -7.53 -40.31
CA GLU A 10 -18.29 -7.47 -41.74
C GLU A 10 -19.48 -6.54 -41.99
N ALA A 11 -20.50 -6.63 -41.13
CA ALA A 11 -21.65 -5.74 -41.19
C ALA A 11 -21.30 -4.27 -40.90
N LEU A 12 -20.24 -3.99 -40.14
CA LEU A 12 -19.74 -2.62 -39.95
C LEU A 12 -19.05 -2.08 -41.21
N LEU A 13 -18.32 -2.92 -41.95
CA LEU A 13 -17.63 -2.52 -43.18
C LEU A 13 -18.59 -2.31 -44.36
N ASP A 14 -19.73 -2.99 -44.37
CA ASP A 14 -20.78 -2.83 -45.38
C ASP A 14 -21.72 -1.64 -45.11
N GLN A 15 -21.53 -0.90 -44.02
CA GLN A 15 -22.27 0.34 -43.78
C GLN A 15 -21.92 1.38 -44.84
N THR A 16 -22.94 2.11 -45.30
CA THR A 16 -22.78 3.15 -46.32
C THR A 16 -22.55 4.51 -45.68
N ILE A 17 -21.48 5.19 -46.10
CA ILE A 17 -21.27 6.60 -45.78
C ILE A 17 -21.86 7.40 -46.93
N THR A 18 -22.80 8.28 -46.60
CA THR A 18 -23.43 9.19 -47.56
C THR A 18 -22.86 10.58 -47.38
N PHE A 19 -22.29 11.14 -48.45
CA PHE A 19 -21.70 12.47 -48.44
C PHE A 19 -22.08 13.22 -49.72
N ARG A 20 -21.98 14.54 -49.69
CA ARG A 20 -22.16 15.37 -50.88
C ARG A 20 -20.78 15.55 -51.53
N ASP A 21 -20.65 15.10 -52.76
CA ASP A 21 -19.42 15.28 -53.52
C ASP A 21 -19.24 16.76 -53.84
N GLN A 22 -18.08 17.32 -53.45
CA GLN A 22 -17.76 18.73 -53.66
C GLN A 22 -17.58 19.08 -55.14
N SER A 23 -17.29 18.08 -55.99
CA SER A 23 -17.04 18.27 -57.41
C SER A 23 -18.32 18.45 -58.22
N ASP A 24 -19.36 17.67 -57.89
CA ASP A 24 -20.61 17.61 -58.67
C ASP A 24 -21.85 18.08 -57.88
N GLY A 25 -21.71 18.39 -56.58
CA GLY A 25 -22.82 18.75 -55.69
C GLY A 25 -23.83 17.62 -55.42
N LYS A 26 -23.63 16.44 -56.03
CA LYS A 26 -24.51 15.26 -55.91
C LYS A 26 -24.24 14.51 -54.61
N VAL A 27 -25.29 13.92 -54.07
CA VAL A 27 -25.18 13.00 -52.92
C VAL A 27 -24.72 11.64 -53.43
N LYS A 28 -23.59 11.14 -52.92
CA LYS A 28 -23.05 9.81 -53.23
C LYS A 28 -23.01 8.99 -51.93
N SER A 29 -23.30 7.70 -52.06
CA SER A 29 -23.24 6.74 -50.96
C SER A 29 -22.30 5.61 -51.34
N ILE A 30 -21.24 5.40 -50.56
CA ILE A 30 -20.27 4.32 -50.78
C ILE A 30 -20.11 3.48 -49.50
N PRO A 31 -19.91 2.16 -49.59
CA PRO A 31 -19.66 1.32 -48.42
C PRO A 31 -18.28 1.63 -47.81
N ILE A 32 -18.15 1.54 -46.48
CA ILE A 32 -16.89 1.78 -45.76
C ILE A 32 -15.76 0.89 -46.29
N ARG A 33 -16.07 -0.35 -46.67
CA ARG A 33 -15.15 -1.31 -47.30
C ARG A 33 -14.43 -0.77 -48.56
N SER A 34 -15.03 0.19 -49.28
CA SER A 34 -14.41 0.78 -50.47
C SER A 34 -13.28 1.79 -50.15
N VAL A 35 -13.18 2.24 -48.90
CA VAL A 35 -12.23 3.26 -48.44
C VAL A 35 -11.17 2.68 -47.51
N VAL A 36 -11.49 1.59 -46.81
CA VAL A 36 -10.56 0.89 -45.92
C VAL A 36 -9.67 -0.05 -46.73
N LYS A 37 -8.35 0.19 -46.70
CA LYS A 37 -7.36 -0.64 -47.41
C LYS A 37 -6.95 -1.89 -46.65
N GLU A 38 -6.85 -1.81 -45.32
CA GLU A 38 -6.43 -2.92 -44.47
C GLU A 38 -7.04 -2.78 -43.07
N LEU A 39 -7.50 -3.91 -42.51
CA LEU A 39 -8.02 -4.00 -41.14
C LEU A 39 -6.95 -4.65 -40.25
N THR A 40 -6.26 -3.84 -39.45
CA THR A 40 -5.23 -4.34 -38.53
C THR A 40 -5.75 -4.39 -37.10
N PHE A 41 -5.60 -5.55 -36.45
CA PHE A 41 -5.83 -5.67 -35.01
C PHE A 41 -4.63 -5.11 -34.26
N SER A 42 -4.86 -4.19 -33.34
CA SER A 42 -3.84 -3.71 -32.41
C SER A 42 -4.30 -3.92 -30.99
N SER A 43 -3.37 -4.30 -30.12
CA SER A 43 -3.57 -4.29 -28.69
C SER A 43 -3.12 -2.94 -28.14
N THR A 44 -3.93 -2.33 -27.29
CA THR A 44 -3.56 -1.13 -26.53
C THR A 44 -3.75 -1.39 -25.05
N TYR A 45 -3.20 -0.52 -24.20
CA TYR A 45 -3.39 -0.60 -22.76
C TYR A 45 -4.86 -0.40 -22.42
N GLY A 46 -5.49 -1.41 -21.81
CA GLY A 46 -6.88 -1.30 -21.34
C GLY A 46 -7.04 -0.28 -20.21
N SER A 47 -5.99 -0.05 -19.43
CA SER A 47 -5.90 1.04 -18.46
C SER A 47 -4.42 1.32 -18.12
N VAL A 48 -4.12 2.54 -17.67
CA VAL A 48 -2.78 2.90 -17.18
C VAL A 48 -2.91 3.46 -15.77
N ARG A 49 -2.44 2.69 -14.78
CA ARG A 49 -2.40 3.13 -13.38
C ARG A 49 -1.17 3.98 -13.12
N ARG A 50 -1.36 5.02 -12.31
CA ARG A 50 -0.30 5.96 -11.93
C ARG A 50 -0.39 6.28 -10.46
N LYS A 51 0.76 6.45 -9.82
CA LYS A 51 0.93 7.07 -8.50
C LYS A 51 1.94 8.20 -8.69
N ASP A 52 1.58 9.40 -8.24
CA ASP A 52 2.43 10.60 -8.38
C ASP A 52 2.93 10.83 -9.82
N GLN A 53 2.01 10.69 -10.79
CA GLN A 53 2.27 10.81 -12.24
C GLN A 53 3.22 9.76 -12.84
N LYS A 54 3.82 8.88 -12.03
CA LYS A 54 4.62 7.74 -12.48
C LYS A 54 3.73 6.54 -12.76
N ARG A 55 4.00 5.80 -13.84
CA ARG A 55 3.28 4.55 -14.14
C ARG A 55 3.68 3.51 -13.11
N GLN A 56 2.71 2.79 -12.56
CA GLN A 56 2.97 1.74 -11.58
C GLN A 56 2.24 0.45 -11.95
N ILE A 57 2.82 -0.66 -11.52
CA ILE A 57 2.20 -1.98 -11.55
C ILE A 57 2.17 -2.45 -10.10
N THR A 58 0.97 -2.78 -9.61
CA THR A 58 0.80 -3.28 -8.25
C THR A 58 0.75 -4.80 -8.30
N LEU A 59 1.68 -5.46 -7.61
CA LEU A 59 1.62 -6.88 -7.33
C LEU A 59 1.10 -7.04 -5.91
N TYR A 60 0.18 -7.98 -5.71
CA TYR A 60 -0.36 -8.29 -4.40
C TYR A 60 -0.52 -9.80 -4.27
N SER A 61 -0.33 -10.30 -3.05
CA SER A 61 -0.60 -11.68 -2.68
C SER A 61 -1.22 -11.67 -1.29
N ASN A 62 -2.11 -12.62 -1.04
CA ASN A 62 -2.55 -12.89 0.32
C ASN A 62 -1.49 -13.73 1.03
N VAL A 63 -1.43 -13.58 2.35
CA VAL A 63 -0.68 -14.48 3.24
C VAL A 63 -1.60 -15.65 3.59
N LEU A 64 -1.06 -16.86 3.61
CA LEU A 64 -1.80 -18.06 4.02
C LEU A 64 -1.95 -18.11 5.54
N ASP A 65 -3.03 -18.70 6.03
CA ASP A 65 -3.27 -18.86 7.46
C ASP A 65 -2.11 -19.62 8.15
N GLY A 66 -1.70 -19.14 9.32
CA GLY A 66 -0.60 -19.71 10.10
C GLY A 66 0.79 -19.21 9.71
N TYR A 67 0.89 -18.31 8.74
CA TYR A 67 2.15 -17.63 8.42
C TYR A 67 2.12 -16.17 8.87
N ASN A 68 3.28 -15.69 9.31
CA ASN A 68 3.46 -14.31 9.72
C ASN A 68 3.85 -13.44 8.51
N ALA A 69 3.06 -12.40 8.25
CA ALA A 69 3.27 -11.50 7.12
C ALA A 69 4.63 -10.80 7.15
N ASN A 70 5.08 -10.34 8.34
CA ASN A 70 6.35 -9.63 8.49
C ASN A 70 7.55 -10.55 8.16
N ASN A 71 7.50 -11.80 8.61
CA ASN A 71 8.57 -12.77 8.32
C ASN A 71 8.68 -13.07 6.82
N ILE A 72 7.54 -13.26 6.15
CA ILE A 72 7.49 -13.48 4.69
C ILE A 72 8.02 -12.24 3.96
N MET A 73 7.62 -11.04 4.40
CA MET A 73 8.05 -9.81 3.77
C MET A 73 9.57 -9.62 3.86
N GLN A 74 10.17 -9.91 5.02
CA GLN A 74 11.63 -9.88 5.18
C GLN A 74 12.34 -10.89 4.26
N GLU A 75 11.79 -12.08 4.08
CA GLU A 75 12.34 -13.09 3.16
C GLU A 75 12.24 -12.63 1.70
N ILE A 76 11.09 -12.05 1.32
CA ILE A 76 10.87 -11.50 -0.03
C ILE A 76 11.83 -10.35 -0.31
N GLU A 77 11.99 -9.41 0.61
CA GLU A 77 12.91 -8.28 0.50
C GLU A 77 14.36 -8.77 0.34
N ALA A 78 14.80 -9.68 1.21
CA ALA A 78 16.13 -10.27 1.13
C ALA A 78 16.40 -11.01 -0.19
N THR A 79 15.37 -11.69 -0.74
CA THR A 79 15.48 -12.40 -2.02
C THR A 79 15.51 -11.42 -3.20
N LEU A 80 14.66 -10.39 -3.18
CA LEU A 80 14.62 -9.34 -4.20
C LEU A 80 15.96 -8.60 -4.30
N ASP A 81 16.54 -8.23 -3.16
CA ASP A 81 17.83 -7.53 -3.10
C ASP A 81 18.99 -8.39 -3.64
N GLN A 82 18.89 -9.72 -3.55
CA GLN A 82 19.94 -10.64 -4.00
C GLN A 82 19.78 -11.03 -5.48
N GLU A 83 18.55 -11.22 -5.95
CA GLU A 83 18.29 -11.83 -7.26
C GLU A 83 17.86 -10.84 -8.35
N ILE A 84 17.33 -9.67 -7.97
CA ILE A 84 16.69 -8.75 -8.92
C ILE A 84 17.31 -7.35 -8.81
N GLU A 85 18.21 -7.03 -9.73
CA GLU A 85 18.56 -5.64 -9.99
C GLU A 85 17.42 -4.98 -10.78
N ALA A 86 16.76 -3.98 -10.16
CA ALA A 86 15.74 -3.21 -10.84
C ALA A 86 16.32 -2.58 -12.13
N PRO A 87 15.67 -2.77 -13.30
CA PRO A 87 16.14 -2.15 -14.53
C PRO A 87 16.25 -0.63 -14.39
N ASN A 88 17.23 -0.02 -15.06
CA ASN A 88 17.45 1.42 -14.99
C ASN A 88 16.15 2.23 -15.20
N GLY A 89 15.81 3.06 -14.22
CA GLY A 89 14.60 3.91 -14.25
C GLY A 89 13.35 3.29 -13.62
N TYR A 90 13.45 2.09 -13.04
CA TYR A 90 12.38 1.47 -12.25
C TYR A 90 12.72 1.51 -10.76
N LEU A 91 11.68 1.68 -9.94
CA LEU A 91 11.75 1.62 -8.49
C LEU A 91 10.79 0.53 -8.02
N ILE A 92 11.24 -0.28 -7.08
CA ILE A 92 10.44 -1.30 -6.41
C ILE A 92 10.20 -0.79 -5.00
N ASP A 93 8.95 -0.52 -4.67
CA ASP A 93 8.54 -0.03 -3.35
C ASP A 93 7.61 -1.06 -2.72
N PHE A 94 7.88 -1.45 -1.47
CA PHE A 94 6.95 -2.24 -0.66
C PHE A 94 5.89 -1.31 -0.06
N THR A 95 4.63 -1.65 -0.26
CA THR A 95 3.49 -0.81 0.16
C THR A 95 2.37 -1.67 0.74
N GLY A 96 1.32 -1.05 1.26
CA GLY A 96 0.21 -1.74 1.90
C GLY A 96 0.45 -1.90 3.39
N GLU A 97 0.18 -3.08 3.94
CA GLU A 97 0.24 -3.34 5.38
C GLU A 97 1.60 -3.03 6.00
N GLN A 98 2.70 -3.35 5.30
CA GLN A 98 4.06 -3.05 5.78
C GLN A 98 4.28 -1.54 5.95
N GLN A 99 3.87 -0.75 4.95
CA GLN A 99 3.98 0.71 5.01
C GLN A 99 3.11 1.28 6.15
N GLU A 100 1.88 0.80 6.29
CA GLU A 100 0.99 1.23 7.38
C GLU A 100 1.56 0.86 8.76
N GLN A 101 2.24 -0.29 8.87
CA GLN A 101 2.88 -0.74 10.09
C GLN A 101 4.12 0.11 10.45
N GLU A 102 4.95 0.46 9.46
CA GLU A 102 6.10 1.35 9.64
C GLU A 102 5.68 2.76 10.08
N GLU A 103 4.71 3.35 9.39
CA GLU A 103 4.13 4.65 9.77
C GLU A 103 3.56 4.61 11.19
N SER A 104 2.86 3.52 11.55
CA SER A 104 2.33 3.32 12.90
C SER A 104 3.44 3.16 13.94
N MET A 105 4.52 2.43 13.63
CA MET A 105 5.68 2.24 14.50
C MET A 105 6.39 3.58 14.76
N GLU A 106 6.60 4.40 13.74
CA GLU A 106 7.21 5.72 13.86
C GLU A 106 6.36 6.64 14.76
N PHE A 107 5.05 6.68 14.51
CA PHE A 107 4.13 7.46 15.31
C PHE A 107 4.10 7.00 16.78
N LEU A 108 3.94 5.70 17.03
CA LEU A 108 3.80 5.14 18.38
C LEU A 108 5.10 5.21 19.17
N SER A 109 6.26 5.00 18.54
CA SER A 109 7.56 5.16 19.19
C SER A 109 7.83 6.61 19.60
N THR A 110 7.47 7.56 18.73
CA THR A 110 7.52 8.99 19.06
C THR A 110 6.57 9.33 20.20
N ALA A 111 5.33 8.82 20.18
CA ALA A 111 4.35 9.04 21.23
C ALA A 111 4.81 8.46 22.58
N LEU A 112 5.38 7.25 22.59
CA LEU A 112 5.95 6.62 23.78
C LEU A 112 7.08 7.46 24.37
N LEU A 113 7.99 7.96 23.54
CA LEU A 113 9.09 8.82 23.99
C LEU A 113 8.55 10.11 24.64
N ILE A 114 7.58 10.76 24.00
CA ILE A 114 6.92 11.97 24.54
C ILE A 114 6.24 11.65 25.88
N ALA A 115 5.57 10.50 25.99
CA ALA A 115 4.92 10.08 27.23
C ALA A 115 5.92 9.87 28.36
N VAL A 116 7.03 9.15 28.12
CA VAL A 116 8.09 8.91 29.11
C VAL A 116 8.73 10.21 29.59
N VAL A 117 9.03 11.14 28.67
CA VAL A 117 9.58 12.46 29.02
C VAL A 117 8.57 13.29 29.81
N SER A 118 7.30 13.25 29.42
CA SER A 118 6.23 13.97 30.14
C SER A 118 6.07 13.45 31.57
N ILE A 119 6.04 12.13 31.75
CA ILE A 119 6.02 11.46 33.06
C ILE A 119 7.24 11.89 33.89
N PHE A 120 8.43 11.86 33.31
CA PHE A 120 9.66 12.29 33.97
C PHE A 120 9.54 13.72 34.52
N LEU A 121 9.09 14.66 33.68
CA LEU A 121 8.94 16.07 34.07
C LEU A 121 7.89 16.27 35.17
N ILE A 122 6.75 15.58 35.10
CA ILE A 122 5.69 15.64 36.12
C ILE A 122 6.23 15.17 37.48
N ILE A 123 6.94 14.04 37.50
CA ILE A 123 7.49 13.47 38.74
C ILE A 123 8.61 14.36 39.30
N VAL A 124 9.51 14.88 38.45
CA VAL A 124 10.55 15.82 38.90
C VAL A 124 9.90 17.04 39.54
N ALA A 125 8.87 17.61 38.93
CA ALA A 125 8.14 18.75 39.48
C ALA A 125 7.44 18.43 40.80
N GLN A 126 6.90 17.21 40.96
CA GLN A 126 6.18 16.78 42.16
C GLN A 126 7.11 16.49 43.33
N PHE A 127 8.22 15.77 43.10
CA PHE A 127 9.10 15.29 44.16
C PHE A 127 10.36 16.14 44.34
N ASN A 128 10.58 17.14 43.48
CA ASN A 128 11.78 17.98 43.44
C ASN A 128 13.08 17.14 43.50
N SER A 129 13.05 15.96 42.87
CA SER A 129 14.12 14.97 42.93
C SER A 129 14.21 14.25 41.60
N ILE A 130 15.45 13.99 41.15
CA ILE A 130 15.73 13.29 39.90
C ILE A 130 15.80 11.77 40.11
N ALA A 131 16.12 11.33 41.34
CA ALA A 131 16.27 9.90 41.63
C ALA A 131 14.95 9.12 41.52
N ALA A 132 13.85 9.69 42.05
CA ALA A 132 12.53 9.06 42.00
C ALA A 132 12.02 8.82 40.56
N PRO A 133 12.04 9.82 39.64
CA PRO A 133 11.69 9.61 38.24
C PRO A 133 12.50 8.52 37.53
N ILE A 134 13.81 8.44 37.78
CA ILE A 134 14.67 7.42 37.18
C ILE A 134 14.25 6.02 37.61
N ILE A 135 13.94 5.82 38.90
CA ILE A 135 13.48 4.54 39.44
C ILE A 135 12.17 4.11 38.76
N ILE A 136 11.26 5.06 38.52
CA ILE A 136 9.97 4.80 37.86
C ILE A 136 10.16 4.49 36.37
N ILE A 137 11.06 5.17 35.66
CA ILE A 137 11.36 4.80 34.25
C ILE A 137 11.94 3.38 34.19
N LEU A 138 12.81 3.02 35.15
CA LEU A 138 13.34 1.66 35.24
C LEU A 138 12.24 0.63 35.51
N SER A 139 11.24 0.94 36.34
CA SER A 139 10.11 0.02 36.57
C SER A 139 9.26 -0.17 35.30
N VAL A 140 9.08 0.87 34.49
CA VAL A 140 8.45 0.77 33.17
C VAL A 140 9.27 -0.12 32.22
N LEU A 141 10.60 -0.01 32.21
CA LEU A 141 11.44 -0.91 31.41
C LEU A 141 11.32 -2.37 31.87
N PHE A 142 11.23 -2.62 33.17
CA PHE A 142 10.99 -3.97 33.69
C PHE A 142 9.59 -4.48 33.35
N SER A 143 8.58 -3.63 33.22
CA SER A 143 7.23 -4.04 32.84
C SER A 143 7.15 -4.55 31.39
N LEU A 144 8.02 -4.04 30.49
CA LEU A 144 8.15 -4.55 29.12
C LEU A 144 8.52 -6.04 29.09
N ILE A 145 9.35 -6.50 30.03
CA ILE A 145 9.69 -7.93 30.14
C ILE A 145 8.42 -8.75 30.37
N GLY A 146 7.50 -8.26 31.21
CA GLY A 146 6.21 -8.90 31.44
C GLY A 146 5.34 -8.96 30.19
N VAL A 147 5.34 -7.92 29.36
CA VAL A 147 4.62 -7.88 28.08
C VAL A 147 5.19 -8.93 27.12
N PHE A 148 6.51 -8.95 26.93
CA PHE A 148 7.14 -9.91 26.03
C PHE A 148 7.01 -11.36 26.52
N LEU A 149 7.10 -11.59 27.84
CA LEU A 149 6.82 -12.90 28.42
C LEU A 149 5.35 -13.31 28.22
N GLY A 150 4.41 -12.37 28.35
CA GLY A 150 3.00 -12.60 28.08
C GLY A 150 2.77 -13.08 26.64
N LEU A 151 3.33 -12.35 25.67
CA LEU A 151 3.27 -12.71 24.25
C LEU A 151 3.90 -14.08 23.97
N ALA A 152 5.07 -14.35 24.57
CA ALA A 152 5.77 -15.62 24.41
C ALA A 152 4.97 -16.80 24.97
N ILE A 153 4.23 -16.61 26.07
CA ILE A 153 3.39 -17.65 26.68
C ILE A 153 2.11 -17.86 25.87
N THR A 154 1.48 -16.79 25.36
CA THR A 154 0.27 -16.92 24.54
C THR A 154 0.56 -17.43 23.14
N GLY A 155 1.81 -17.35 22.68
CA GLY A 155 2.20 -17.74 21.32
C GLY A 155 1.59 -16.82 20.26
N GLU A 156 1.23 -15.60 20.64
CA GLU A 156 0.66 -14.59 19.74
C GLU A 156 1.80 -13.81 19.09
N ASP A 157 1.62 -13.48 17.82
CA ASP A 157 2.60 -12.70 17.07
C ASP A 157 2.64 -11.24 17.54
N PHE A 158 3.80 -10.61 17.41
CA PHE A 158 3.94 -9.19 17.72
C PHE A 158 3.22 -8.34 16.66
N SER A 159 2.13 -7.70 17.07
CA SER A 159 1.43 -6.70 16.26
C SER A 159 1.77 -5.30 16.77
N VAL A 160 2.47 -4.50 15.96
CA VAL A 160 2.91 -3.13 16.32
C VAL A 160 1.75 -2.33 16.91
N MET A 161 0.60 -2.32 16.23
CA MET A 161 -0.59 -1.57 16.66
C MET A 161 -1.10 -2.00 18.03
N MET A 162 -1.39 -3.29 18.23
CA MET A 162 -2.01 -3.76 19.48
C MET A 162 -1.01 -3.76 20.64
N THR A 163 0.20 -4.26 20.42
CA THR A 163 1.20 -4.42 21.47
C THR A 163 1.73 -3.07 21.95
N MET A 164 2.02 -2.12 21.05
CA MET A 164 2.55 -0.82 21.48
C MET A 164 1.52 0.04 22.20
N ILE A 165 0.25 0.00 21.79
CA ILE A 165 -0.83 0.68 22.54
C ILE A 165 -0.92 0.11 23.96
N GLY A 166 -0.83 -1.22 24.09
CA GLY A 166 -0.78 -1.89 25.39
C GLY A 166 0.41 -1.45 26.25
N ILE A 167 1.61 -1.37 25.66
CA ILE A 167 2.82 -0.89 26.35
C ILE A 167 2.67 0.55 26.83
N ILE A 168 2.16 1.46 25.98
CA ILE A 168 1.95 2.87 26.34
C ILE A 168 0.94 2.97 27.50
N SER A 169 -0.14 2.18 27.45
CA SER A 169 -1.13 2.13 28.54
C SER A 169 -0.53 1.59 29.84
N LEU A 170 0.27 0.53 29.77
CA LEU A 170 0.94 -0.07 30.92
C LEU A 170 1.92 0.92 31.57
N ALA A 171 2.68 1.66 30.76
CA ALA A 171 3.59 2.70 31.26
C ALA A 171 2.85 3.74 32.11
N GLY A 172 1.64 4.15 31.71
CA GLY A 172 0.81 5.05 32.51
C GLY A 172 0.33 4.46 33.84
N ILE A 173 -0.04 3.18 33.86
CA ILE A 173 -0.52 2.50 35.07
C ILE A 173 0.61 2.30 36.10
N VAL A 174 1.82 1.94 35.65
CA VAL A 174 2.97 1.69 36.52
C VAL A 174 3.43 2.95 37.29
N VAL A 175 3.07 4.13 36.77
CA VAL A 175 3.47 5.43 37.31
C VAL A 175 2.47 5.99 38.35
N ASN A 176 1.23 5.49 38.37
CA ASN A 176 0.19 5.89 39.31
C ASN A 176 0.34 5.16 40.65
#